data_AF-A0A1I7T3W8-F1
#
_entry.id   AF-A0A1I7T3W8-F1
#
_cell.length_a   1.000
_cell.length_b   1.000
_cell.length_c   1.000
_cell.angle_alpha   90.00
_cell.angle_beta   90.00
_cell.angle_gamma   90.00
#
_symmetry.space_group_name_H-M   'P 1'
#
loop_
_entity.id
_entity.type
_entity.pdbx_description
1 polymer ?
#
loop_
_entity_poly.entity_id
_entity_poly.type
_entity_poly.pdbx_seq_one_letter_code
_entity_poly.pdbx_strand_id
1 'polypeptide(L)'
;MLRRALFSLFLFFLLAGFSIDAKSLPCSQVQKDHGIVCQCNVTYCDTIEPLGTITAGKAVIYTTSRKGKRMERSELKHSTSSTAKTKVYINGTQTYQQIMGFGAAFTDAAGINMKTLPQSMQDQIIEQYFSDDGLGYTFGRVPMASTDFSTHEYSYDDTKLDFLLSNFNLTVEDFDYKIPYIKKAMTASGGKLKLFATPWSSPAWMKTSGRMIGAGELIGDQNGKYYQTWAQYFVKFFEAYHAQGIDFWSLTPQNEPTTGIDPLWKWQTLFFDASMERNFIKKLLGPALAASPVTKNLKIMINDDQRINLPHWPKVILSDPLAAQYVNGIALHWYEDFIDPACVLSETHSLYPDYFLLATEACAGYFPADGPKLGSWSRAEQYANDLIKDIGNWVGGWVDWNFILDLQGGPNLAKNFVDSTLIVNATAQEYYKQPIWHVMAQFSKFIKPGSTRIGTTIIEKSVDVEGLSFSNSDGTTTVVLLNKNEVLEFEVAVSDVSSPNVIYDLTIQPNSLVTIIYKN
;
A
#
# COMPACT_ATOMS: atom_id res chain seq x y z
N MET A 1 -22.65 -65.34 38.38
CA MET A 1 -23.05 -63.91 38.40
C MET A 1 -22.00 -63.11 37.64
N LEU A 2 -22.46 -62.40 36.62
CA LEU A 2 -21.73 -61.50 35.70
C LEU A 2 -20.78 -60.52 36.40
N ARG A 3 -19.58 -60.32 35.84
CA ARG A 3 -19.00 -58.97 35.66
C ARG A 3 -18.33 -58.87 34.29
N ARG A 4 -18.83 -57.89 33.53
CA ARG A 4 -18.50 -57.56 32.14
C ARG A 4 -17.14 -56.87 32.07
N ALA A 5 -16.30 -57.29 31.13
CA ALA A 5 -15.23 -56.47 30.57
C ALA A 5 -15.75 -55.90 29.24
N LEU A 6 -15.90 -54.58 29.13
CA LEU A 6 -16.15 -53.92 27.86
C LEU A 6 -14.81 -53.53 27.23
N PHE A 7 -14.53 -54.10 26.05
CA PHE A 7 -13.53 -53.61 25.12
C PHE A 7 -14.06 -52.35 24.43
N SER A 8 -13.34 -51.23 24.52
CA SER A 8 -13.58 -50.06 23.68
C SER A 8 -12.90 -50.25 22.32
N LEU A 9 -13.69 -50.33 21.25
CA LEU A 9 -13.22 -50.30 19.88
C LEU A 9 -13.07 -48.83 19.45
N PHE A 10 -11.83 -48.35 19.25
CA PHE A 10 -11.57 -47.06 18.64
C PHE A 10 -11.72 -47.19 17.11
N LEU A 11 -12.75 -46.56 16.54
CA LEU A 11 -12.89 -46.39 15.09
C LEU A 11 -12.13 -45.12 14.68
N PHE A 12 -10.97 -45.28 14.03
CA PHE A 12 -10.31 -44.17 13.33
C PHE A 12 -11.02 -43.96 11.99
N PHE A 13 -11.78 -42.87 11.87
CA PHE A 13 -12.22 -42.37 10.56
C PHE A 13 -11.06 -41.60 9.93
N LEU A 14 -10.42 -42.19 8.91
CA LEU A 14 -9.61 -41.46 7.95
C LEU A 14 -10.54 -40.59 7.10
N LEU A 15 -10.62 -39.29 7.42
CA LEU A 15 -11.12 -38.29 6.48
C LEU A 15 -10.03 -38.08 5.42
N ALA A 16 -10.14 -38.82 4.32
CA ALA A 16 -9.48 -38.45 3.08
C ALA A 16 -10.08 -37.12 2.63
N GLY A 17 -9.32 -36.04 2.80
CA GLY A 17 -9.65 -34.74 2.25
C GLY A 17 -9.68 -34.85 0.73
N PHE A 18 -10.87 -34.83 0.15
CA PHE A 18 -11.03 -34.52 -1.26
C PHE A 18 -10.66 -33.04 -1.43
N SER A 19 -9.45 -32.76 -1.93
CA SER A 19 -9.16 -31.45 -2.53
C SER A 19 -10.04 -31.32 -3.76
N ILE A 20 -11.17 -30.64 -3.60
CA ILE A 20 -11.88 -30.06 -4.73
C ILE A 20 -10.93 -28.98 -5.24
N ASP A 21 -10.30 -29.20 -6.40
CA ASP A 21 -9.66 -28.12 -7.16
C ASP A 21 -10.76 -27.08 -7.46
N ALA A 22 -10.87 -26.09 -6.58
CA ALA A 22 -11.78 -24.97 -6.77
C ALA A 22 -11.25 -24.22 -7.99
N LYS A 23 -11.92 -24.40 -9.15
CA LYS A 23 -11.63 -23.63 -10.36
C LYS A 23 -11.68 -22.14 -10.01
N SER A 24 -10.62 -21.42 -10.33
CA SER A 24 -10.59 -19.96 -10.21
C SER A 24 -11.73 -19.34 -11.02
N LEU A 25 -12.27 -18.23 -10.53
CA LEU A 25 -13.35 -17.52 -11.20
C LEU A 25 -12.76 -16.45 -12.12
N PRO A 26 -13.03 -16.47 -13.44
CA PRO A 26 -12.48 -15.49 -14.37
C PRO A 26 -13.13 -14.11 -14.17
N CYS A 27 -12.42 -13.05 -14.57
CA CYS A 27 -12.95 -11.69 -14.62
C CYS A 27 -14.27 -11.62 -15.41
N SER A 28 -15.35 -11.13 -14.77
CA SER A 28 -16.59 -10.75 -15.45
C SER A 28 -16.36 -9.40 -16.15
N GLN A 29 -15.80 -9.45 -17.36
CA GLN A 29 -15.36 -8.28 -18.09
C GLN A 29 -16.52 -7.42 -18.55
N VAL A 30 -16.45 -6.13 -18.24
CA VAL A 30 -17.38 -5.11 -18.75
C VAL A 30 -16.58 -4.00 -19.41
N GLN A 31 -16.91 -3.71 -20.67
CA GLN A 31 -16.37 -2.55 -21.37
C GLN A 31 -17.02 -1.28 -20.82
N LYS A 32 -16.19 -0.32 -20.42
CA LYS A 32 -16.54 1.03 -19.99
C LYS A 32 -15.83 2.04 -20.89
N ASP A 33 -16.08 3.33 -20.67
CA ASP A 33 -15.59 4.41 -21.53
C ASP A 33 -14.07 4.45 -21.67
N HIS A 34 -13.33 4.04 -20.62
CA HIS A 34 -11.87 4.10 -20.60
C HIS A 34 -11.18 2.73 -20.74
N GLY A 35 -11.95 1.64 -20.84
CA GLY A 35 -11.42 0.28 -21.01
C GLY A 35 -12.24 -0.78 -20.29
N ILE A 36 -11.59 -1.89 -19.93
CA ILE A 36 -12.26 -3.06 -19.35
C ILE A 36 -12.09 -3.07 -17.83
N VAL A 37 -13.20 -3.23 -17.11
CA VAL A 37 -13.23 -3.51 -15.66
C VAL A 37 -13.70 -4.94 -15.40
N CYS A 38 -13.40 -5.47 -14.21
CA CYS A 38 -14.03 -6.70 -13.72
C CYS A 38 -15.19 -6.34 -12.80
N GLN A 39 -16.40 -6.70 -13.18
CA GLN A 39 -17.61 -6.44 -12.40
C GLN A 39 -17.80 -7.51 -11.33
N CYS A 40 -18.10 -7.06 -10.12
CA CYS A 40 -18.41 -7.92 -8.98
C CYS A 40 -19.71 -7.49 -8.32
N ASN A 41 -20.50 -8.47 -7.88
CA ASN A 41 -21.77 -8.26 -7.19
C ASN A 41 -21.96 -9.33 -6.11
N VAL A 42 -23.14 -9.38 -5.51
CA VAL A 42 -23.48 -10.31 -4.41
C VAL A 42 -23.32 -11.79 -4.78
N THR A 43 -23.43 -12.13 -6.07
CA THR A 43 -23.45 -13.51 -6.57
C THR A 43 -22.15 -13.95 -7.25
N TYR A 44 -21.31 -13.01 -7.66
CA TYR A 44 -20.13 -13.31 -8.45
C TYR A 44 -19.02 -12.28 -8.26
N CYS A 45 -17.79 -12.76 -8.16
CA CYS A 45 -16.60 -11.96 -8.36
C CYS A 45 -15.43 -12.85 -8.73
N ASP A 46 -14.51 -12.33 -9.54
CA ASP A 46 -13.34 -13.07 -9.99
C ASP A 46 -12.31 -13.27 -8.87
N THR A 47 -11.55 -14.36 -8.99
CA THR A 47 -10.45 -14.71 -8.08
C THR A 47 -9.15 -14.86 -8.86
N ILE A 48 -8.02 -14.76 -8.16
CA ILE A 48 -6.71 -15.04 -8.76
C ILE A 48 -6.50 -16.56 -8.76
N GLU A 49 -6.11 -17.13 -9.90
CA GLU A 49 -5.74 -18.54 -9.94
C GLU A 49 -4.52 -18.79 -9.03
N PRO A 50 -4.53 -19.81 -8.16
CA PRO A 50 -3.39 -20.08 -7.29
C PRO A 50 -2.11 -20.40 -8.06
N LEU A 51 -0.96 -20.06 -7.47
CA LEU A 51 0.37 -20.38 -8.04
C LEU A 51 0.52 -21.87 -8.38
N GLY A 52 -0.01 -22.73 -7.52
CA GLY A 52 0.17 -24.17 -7.60
C GLY A 52 1.62 -24.58 -7.31
N THR A 53 1.95 -25.83 -7.59
CA THR A 53 3.31 -26.34 -7.44
C THR A 53 4.16 -26.01 -8.66
N ILE A 54 5.27 -25.29 -8.45
CA ILE A 54 6.26 -25.03 -9.50
C ILE A 54 7.26 -26.19 -9.52
N THR A 55 7.25 -26.96 -10.62
CA THR A 55 8.23 -28.03 -10.85
C THR A 55 9.51 -27.47 -11.46
N ALA A 56 10.66 -28.10 -11.17
CA ALA A 56 11.96 -27.70 -11.73
C ALA A 56 11.92 -27.56 -13.26
N GLY A 57 12.56 -26.51 -13.77
CA GLY A 57 12.60 -26.21 -15.21
C GLY A 57 11.29 -25.71 -15.82
N LYS A 58 10.31 -25.34 -14.99
CA LYS A 58 9.11 -24.61 -15.39
C LYS A 58 9.02 -23.26 -14.69
N ALA A 59 8.35 -22.32 -15.35
CA ALA A 59 7.91 -21.06 -14.77
C ALA A 59 6.39 -20.95 -14.88
N VAL A 60 5.77 -20.28 -13.91
CA VAL A 60 4.37 -19.84 -13.96
C VAL A 60 4.36 -18.35 -14.30
N ILE A 61 3.46 -17.94 -15.18
CA ILE A 61 3.31 -16.55 -15.59
C ILE A 61 1.90 -16.08 -15.26
N TYR A 62 1.81 -14.86 -14.74
CA TYR A 62 0.56 -14.10 -14.65
C TYR A 62 0.64 -12.91 -15.58
N THR A 63 -0.39 -12.71 -16.41
CA THR A 63 -0.45 -11.58 -17.36
C THR A 63 -1.66 -10.70 -17.11
N THR A 64 -1.43 -9.40 -17.06
CA THR A 64 -2.47 -8.37 -17.06
C THR A 64 -2.18 -7.41 -18.22
N SER A 65 -3.19 -7.05 -19.02
CA SER A 65 -2.98 -6.20 -20.21
C SER A 65 -4.13 -5.26 -20.52
N ARG A 66 -3.84 -4.23 -21.32
CA ARG A 66 -4.85 -3.32 -21.90
C ARG A 66 -5.93 -4.06 -22.69
N LYS A 67 -5.53 -5.12 -23.41
CA LYS A 67 -6.43 -5.95 -24.23
C LYS A 67 -7.33 -6.90 -23.42
N GLY A 68 -7.30 -6.82 -22.09
CA GLY A 68 -8.27 -7.53 -21.24
C GLY A 68 -7.72 -8.74 -20.51
N LYS A 69 -6.42 -9.06 -20.58
CA LYS A 69 -5.88 -10.09 -19.66
C LYS A 69 -5.91 -9.58 -18.22
N ARG A 70 -6.31 -10.42 -17.28
CA ARG A 70 -6.52 -10.05 -15.86
C ARG A 70 -5.98 -11.18 -14.98
N MET A 71 -4.71 -11.06 -14.57
CA MET A 71 -4.00 -12.13 -13.84
C MET A 71 -4.13 -13.50 -14.54
N GLU A 72 -4.06 -13.51 -15.86
CA GLU A 72 -4.20 -14.74 -16.65
C GLU A 72 -2.97 -15.63 -16.42
N ARG A 73 -3.19 -16.82 -15.85
CA ARG A 73 -2.13 -17.79 -15.53
C ARG A 73 -1.76 -18.61 -16.76
N SER A 74 -0.46 -18.81 -16.98
CA SER A 74 0.09 -19.77 -17.93
C SER A 74 1.36 -20.43 -17.41
N GLU A 75 1.84 -21.48 -18.08
CA GLU A 75 3.09 -22.16 -17.74
C GLU A 75 4.05 -22.15 -18.93
N LEU A 76 5.34 -21.94 -18.64
CA LEU A 76 6.42 -22.13 -19.58
C LEU A 76 7.34 -23.26 -19.15
N LYS A 77 7.91 -23.94 -20.15
CA LYS A 77 9.04 -24.84 -19.97
C LYS A 77 10.30 -24.10 -20.38
N HIS A 78 11.39 -24.33 -19.67
CA HIS A 78 12.66 -23.74 -20.06
C HIS A 78 13.17 -24.30 -21.39
N SER A 79 13.95 -23.48 -22.08
CA SER A 79 14.79 -23.82 -23.23
C SER A 79 16.27 -23.71 -22.82
N THR A 80 17.16 -24.29 -23.62
CA THR A 80 18.63 -24.17 -23.43
C THR A 80 19.26 -23.09 -24.32
N SER A 81 18.47 -22.47 -25.19
CA SER A 81 18.91 -21.46 -26.15
C SER A 81 17.74 -20.59 -26.55
N SER A 82 17.99 -19.31 -26.79
CA SER A 82 16.98 -18.35 -27.22
C SER A 82 17.45 -17.51 -28.38
N THR A 83 16.51 -17.15 -29.26
CA THR A 83 16.69 -16.17 -30.34
C THR A 83 16.11 -14.80 -29.98
N ALA A 84 15.53 -14.64 -28.79
CA ALA A 84 14.98 -13.38 -28.33
C ALA A 84 16.09 -12.33 -28.24
N LYS A 85 15.79 -11.13 -28.75
CA LYS A 85 16.74 -10.00 -28.74
C LYS A 85 16.89 -9.44 -27.33
N THR A 86 15.77 -9.13 -26.68
CA THR A 86 15.80 -8.61 -25.31
C THR A 86 16.09 -9.74 -24.33
N LYS A 87 17.16 -9.59 -23.54
CA LYS A 87 17.55 -10.59 -22.54
C LYS A 87 17.51 -9.97 -21.14
N VAL A 88 16.89 -10.68 -20.21
CA VAL A 88 16.76 -10.33 -18.80
C VAL A 88 17.61 -11.31 -17.99
N TYR A 89 18.70 -10.81 -17.43
CA TYR A 89 19.59 -11.56 -16.56
C TYR A 89 19.30 -11.25 -15.10
N ILE A 90 19.13 -12.31 -14.32
CA ILE A 90 18.85 -12.25 -12.89
C ILE A 90 20.11 -12.65 -12.14
N ASN A 91 20.54 -11.82 -11.19
CA ASN A 91 21.69 -12.09 -10.36
C ASN A 91 21.31 -12.08 -8.88
N GLY A 92 21.05 -13.28 -8.35
CA GLY A 92 20.73 -13.49 -6.93
C GLY A 92 21.85 -13.12 -5.95
N THR A 93 23.10 -12.96 -6.42
CA THR A 93 24.22 -12.53 -5.55
C THR A 93 24.26 -11.01 -5.32
N GLN A 94 23.56 -10.23 -6.16
CA GLN A 94 23.40 -8.79 -5.97
C GLN A 94 22.08 -8.54 -5.26
N THR A 95 22.14 -8.19 -3.97
CA THR A 95 20.96 -7.97 -3.13
C THR A 95 20.79 -6.49 -2.79
N TYR A 96 19.55 -6.07 -2.61
CA TYR A 96 19.19 -4.71 -2.20
C TYR A 96 18.29 -4.75 -0.96
N GLN A 97 17.26 -3.91 -0.88
CA GLN A 97 16.34 -3.88 0.25
C GLN A 97 15.43 -5.13 0.32
N GLN A 98 15.00 -5.44 1.55
CA GLN A 98 13.87 -6.34 1.78
C GLN A 98 12.55 -5.62 1.58
N ILE A 99 11.59 -6.31 0.99
CA ILE A 99 10.23 -5.84 0.79
C ILE A 99 9.46 -6.00 2.09
N MET A 100 8.90 -4.91 2.56
CA MET A 100 8.16 -4.79 3.81
C MET A 100 6.68 -5.13 3.63
N GLY A 101 6.15 -4.91 2.42
CA GLY A 101 4.78 -5.22 2.02
C GLY A 101 4.12 -4.15 1.17
N PHE A 102 2.83 -4.37 0.91
CA PHE A 102 1.95 -3.48 0.15
C PHE A 102 0.66 -3.26 0.93
N GLY A 103 -0.05 -2.16 0.69
CA GLY A 103 -1.25 -1.83 1.45
C GLY A 103 -2.14 -0.79 0.81
N ALA A 104 -3.11 -0.33 1.61
CA ALA A 104 -3.97 0.79 1.27
C ALA A 104 -4.43 1.56 2.53
N ALA A 105 -5.14 2.67 2.35
CA ALA A 105 -5.65 3.49 3.45
C ALA A 105 -7.09 3.18 3.86
N PHE A 106 -7.32 3.17 5.17
CA PHE A 106 -8.62 3.08 5.82
C PHE A 106 -9.16 4.48 6.12
N THR A 107 -9.52 5.22 5.07
CA THR A 107 -10.16 6.54 5.17
C THR A 107 -11.64 6.42 5.54
N ASP A 108 -12.26 7.54 5.94
CA ASP A 108 -13.71 7.58 6.15
C ASP A 108 -14.46 7.27 4.85
N ALA A 109 -14.02 7.82 3.72
CA ALA A 109 -14.62 7.55 2.41
C ALA A 109 -14.58 6.06 2.04
N ALA A 110 -13.47 5.36 2.30
CA ALA A 110 -13.39 3.93 2.06
C ALA A 110 -14.40 3.16 2.92
N GLY A 111 -14.49 3.48 4.22
CA GLY A 111 -15.46 2.85 5.12
C GLY A 111 -16.92 3.17 4.80
N ILE A 112 -17.21 4.40 4.36
CA ILE A 112 -18.54 4.82 3.90
C ILE A 112 -18.94 3.99 2.68
N ASN A 113 -18.07 3.89 1.68
CA ASN A 113 -18.34 3.10 0.47
C ASN A 113 -18.54 1.62 0.78
N MET A 114 -17.70 1.04 1.64
CA MET A 114 -17.88 -0.33 2.13
C MET A 114 -19.26 -0.53 2.77
N LYS A 115 -19.70 0.41 3.62
CA LYS A 115 -20.98 0.31 4.35
C LYS A 115 -22.20 0.36 3.42
N THR A 116 -22.07 0.87 2.19
CA THR A 116 -23.16 0.87 1.19
C THR A 116 -23.43 -0.50 0.57
N LEU A 117 -22.49 -1.44 0.71
CA LEU A 117 -22.58 -2.79 0.14
C LEU A 117 -23.13 -3.79 1.16
N PRO A 118 -23.72 -4.91 0.71
CA PRO A 118 -24.12 -5.99 1.59
C PRO A 118 -22.92 -6.59 2.32
N GLN A 119 -23.15 -7.09 3.54
CA GLN A 119 -22.11 -7.66 4.39
C GLN A 119 -21.24 -8.71 3.68
N SER A 120 -21.84 -9.61 2.88
CA SER A 120 -21.10 -10.63 2.14
C SER A 120 -20.10 -10.03 1.13
N MET A 121 -20.46 -8.93 0.47
CA MET A 121 -19.57 -8.23 -0.44
C MET A 121 -18.47 -7.47 0.30
N GLN A 122 -18.79 -6.88 1.45
CA GLN A 122 -17.79 -6.25 2.31
C GLN A 122 -16.72 -7.27 2.73
N ASP A 123 -17.15 -8.45 3.19
CA ASP A 123 -16.24 -9.51 3.61
C ASP A 123 -15.41 -10.01 2.43
N GLN A 124 -16.03 -10.23 1.27
CA GLN A 124 -15.33 -10.60 0.03
C GLN A 124 -14.28 -9.57 -0.39
N ILE A 125 -14.55 -8.27 -0.28
CA ILE A 125 -13.58 -7.21 -0.62
C ILE A 125 -12.39 -7.26 0.34
N ILE A 126 -12.63 -7.42 1.65
CA ILE A 126 -11.55 -7.54 2.63
C ILE A 126 -10.70 -8.79 2.34
N GLU A 127 -11.31 -9.93 2.07
CA GLU A 127 -10.59 -11.15 1.68
C GLU A 127 -9.77 -10.92 0.39
N GLN A 128 -10.34 -10.24 -0.60
CA GLN A 128 -9.63 -9.94 -1.85
C GLN A 128 -8.40 -9.05 -1.67
N TYR A 129 -8.38 -8.17 -0.67
CA TYR A 129 -7.21 -7.33 -0.39
C TYR A 129 -6.22 -7.99 0.56
N PHE A 130 -6.68 -8.56 1.67
CA PHE A 130 -5.81 -8.86 2.81
C PHE A 130 -5.53 -10.36 2.98
N SER A 131 -6.33 -11.25 2.41
CA SER A 131 -6.10 -12.69 2.52
C SER A 131 -4.94 -13.18 1.65
N ASP A 132 -4.41 -14.37 2.00
CA ASP A 132 -3.38 -15.03 1.20
C ASP A 132 -3.90 -15.45 -0.20
N ASP A 133 -5.21 -15.62 -0.38
CA ASP A 133 -5.86 -15.93 -1.68
C ASP A 133 -6.15 -14.67 -2.52
N GLY A 134 -6.26 -13.51 -1.87
CA GLY A 134 -6.36 -12.18 -2.48
C GLY A 134 -4.99 -11.56 -2.75
N LEU A 135 -4.88 -10.23 -2.66
CA LEU A 135 -3.61 -9.50 -2.85
C LEU A 135 -2.60 -9.82 -1.73
N GLY A 136 -3.08 -10.17 -0.55
CA GLY A 136 -2.26 -10.40 0.65
C GLY A 136 -1.54 -9.12 1.09
N TYR A 137 -2.26 -8.00 1.09
CA TYR A 137 -1.79 -6.74 1.66
C TYR A 137 -1.44 -6.89 3.13
N THR A 138 -0.36 -6.22 3.53
CA THR A 138 0.18 -6.26 4.89
C THR A 138 0.43 -4.88 5.47
N PHE A 139 0.05 -3.81 4.77
CA PHE A 139 0.02 -2.46 5.31
C PHE A 139 -1.40 -1.89 5.33
N GLY A 140 -1.67 -1.08 6.36
CA GLY A 140 -2.88 -0.27 6.45
C GLY A 140 -2.55 1.13 6.96
N ARG A 141 -2.80 2.16 6.15
CA ARG A 141 -2.68 3.57 6.57
C ARG A 141 -3.98 3.99 7.24
N VAL A 142 -3.92 4.56 8.44
CA VAL A 142 -5.11 4.99 9.19
C VAL A 142 -5.00 6.48 9.49
N PRO A 143 -5.88 7.31 8.92
CA PRO A 143 -5.95 8.69 9.30
C PRO A 143 -6.26 8.91 10.77
N MET A 144 -5.59 9.87 11.40
CA MET A 144 -5.95 10.37 12.72
C MET A 144 -6.97 11.48 12.55
N ALA A 145 -8.24 11.16 12.81
CA ALA A 145 -9.42 11.97 12.56
C ALA A 145 -9.67 12.26 11.06
N SER A 146 -10.20 13.45 10.74
CA SER A 146 -10.70 13.78 9.41
C SER A 146 -9.61 14.13 8.39
N THR A 147 -9.89 13.83 7.12
CA THR A 147 -9.08 14.20 5.95
C THR A 147 -9.95 14.88 4.89
N ASP A 148 -9.39 15.14 3.71
CA ASP A 148 -10.19 15.51 2.54
C ASP A 148 -11.18 14.39 2.15
N PHE A 149 -10.83 13.12 2.32
CA PHE A 149 -11.70 11.94 2.18
C PHE A 149 -12.61 11.67 3.40
N SER A 150 -13.00 12.73 4.10
CA SER A 150 -14.09 12.74 5.09
C SER A 150 -15.27 13.56 4.56
N THR A 151 -16.41 13.53 5.28
CA THR A 151 -17.60 14.33 4.91
C THR A 151 -17.63 15.71 5.56
N HIS A 152 -16.82 15.92 6.60
CA HIS A 152 -16.71 17.16 7.35
C HIS A 152 -15.38 17.23 8.12
N GLU A 153 -15.00 18.43 8.58
CA GLU A 153 -13.86 18.64 9.48
C GLU A 153 -14.22 18.14 10.89
N TYR A 154 -13.39 17.27 11.48
CA TYR A 154 -13.45 16.88 12.88
C TYR A 154 -12.05 16.48 13.41
N SER A 155 -11.83 16.64 14.71
CA SER A 155 -10.70 16.06 15.43
C SER A 155 -11.18 15.23 16.63
N TYR A 156 -10.26 14.59 17.34
CA TYR A 156 -10.58 13.86 18.57
C TYR A 156 -10.71 14.77 19.78
N ASP A 157 -10.37 16.06 19.67
CA ASP A 157 -10.55 17.03 20.76
C ASP A 157 -10.84 18.45 20.22
N ASP A 158 -12.08 18.68 19.79
CA ASP A 158 -12.53 19.99 19.32
C ASP A 158 -12.93 20.94 20.48
N THR A 159 -12.74 20.52 21.75
CA THR A 159 -13.01 21.38 22.91
C THR A 159 -11.91 22.43 23.04
N LYS A 160 -12.27 23.70 22.89
CA LYS A 160 -11.29 24.81 22.89
C LYS A 160 -10.47 24.83 24.19
N LEU A 161 -9.15 24.94 24.01
CA LEU A 161 -8.18 25.11 25.10
C LEU A 161 -8.12 23.93 26.08
N ASP A 162 -8.51 22.73 25.66
CA ASP A 162 -8.36 21.50 26.44
C ASP A 162 -6.91 20.97 26.39
N PHE A 163 -6.01 21.70 27.05
CA PHE A 163 -4.59 21.32 27.13
C PHE A 163 -4.35 20.01 27.90
N LEU A 164 -5.35 19.49 28.60
CA LEU A 164 -5.28 18.22 29.32
C LEU A 164 -5.81 17.04 28.50
N LEU A 165 -6.37 17.29 27.31
CA LEU A 165 -7.03 16.29 26.46
C LEU A 165 -8.08 15.50 27.25
N SER A 166 -8.82 16.18 28.12
CA SER A 166 -9.84 15.59 28.99
C SER A 166 -11.11 15.19 28.23
N ASN A 167 -11.37 15.85 27.10
CA ASN A 167 -12.49 15.57 26.20
C ASN A 167 -12.03 14.79 24.96
N PHE A 168 -10.78 14.30 24.92
CA PHE A 168 -10.31 13.47 23.82
C PHE A 168 -11.18 12.22 23.68
N ASN A 169 -11.74 12.00 22.50
CA ASN A 169 -12.48 10.79 22.19
C ASN A 169 -12.40 10.42 20.70
N LEU A 170 -12.42 9.12 20.42
CA LEU A 170 -12.68 8.63 19.07
C LEU A 170 -14.10 9.01 18.64
N THR A 171 -14.31 9.25 17.36
CA THR A 171 -15.59 9.71 16.83
C THR A 171 -16.37 8.56 16.19
N VAL A 172 -17.60 8.85 15.77
CA VAL A 172 -18.45 7.85 15.08
C VAL A 172 -17.78 7.32 13.82
N GLU A 173 -16.97 8.13 13.13
CA GLU A 173 -16.22 7.72 11.95
C GLU A 173 -15.23 6.59 12.25
N ASP A 174 -14.55 6.62 13.39
CA ASP A 174 -13.67 5.52 13.79
C ASP A 174 -14.48 4.23 13.99
N PHE A 175 -15.59 4.32 14.73
CA PHE A 175 -16.39 3.15 15.10
C PHE A 175 -17.19 2.57 13.95
N ASP A 176 -17.64 3.40 13.00
CA ASP A 176 -18.50 2.99 11.90
C ASP A 176 -17.73 2.71 10.60
N TYR A 177 -16.61 3.41 10.36
CA TYR A 177 -15.94 3.41 9.05
C TYR A 177 -14.49 2.90 9.08
N LYS A 178 -13.82 2.84 10.24
CA LYS A 178 -12.40 2.44 10.29
C LYS A 178 -12.18 1.16 11.07
N ILE A 179 -12.47 1.18 12.37
CA ILE A 179 -12.24 0.07 13.31
C ILE A 179 -12.84 -1.26 12.82
N PRO A 180 -14.10 -1.34 12.33
CA PRO A 180 -14.67 -2.61 11.89
C PRO A 180 -13.88 -3.24 10.74
N TYR A 181 -13.51 -2.45 9.73
CA TYR A 181 -12.81 -2.95 8.55
C TYR A 181 -11.33 -3.23 8.83
N ILE A 182 -10.69 -2.45 9.71
CA ILE A 182 -9.34 -2.75 10.21
C ILE A 182 -9.33 -4.12 10.90
N LYS A 183 -10.30 -4.41 11.78
CA LYS A 183 -10.38 -5.72 12.47
C LYS A 183 -10.61 -6.88 11.51
N LYS A 184 -11.46 -6.69 10.49
CA LYS A 184 -11.65 -7.69 9.42
C LYS A 184 -10.33 -7.91 8.66
N ALA A 185 -9.61 -6.86 8.29
CA ALA A 185 -8.32 -6.94 7.59
C ALA A 185 -7.22 -7.60 8.45
N MET A 186 -7.17 -7.32 9.76
CA MET A 186 -6.27 -8.02 10.70
C MET A 186 -6.54 -9.52 10.73
N THR A 187 -7.81 -9.91 10.69
CA THR A 187 -8.22 -11.33 10.66
C THR A 187 -7.86 -11.98 9.32
N ALA A 188 -8.25 -11.37 8.19
CA ALA A 188 -7.99 -11.89 6.85
C ALA A 188 -6.49 -12.02 6.54
N SER A 189 -5.67 -11.08 7.03
CA SER A 189 -4.20 -11.15 6.89
C SER A 189 -3.52 -12.17 7.82
N GLY A 190 -4.27 -12.88 8.67
CA GLY A 190 -3.73 -13.81 9.65
C GLY A 190 -2.84 -13.12 10.70
N GLY A 191 -3.14 -11.88 11.06
CA GLY A 191 -2.38 -11.08 12.02
C GLY A 191 -1.09 -10.46 11.48
N LYS A 192 -0.86 -10.49 10.16
CA LYS A 192 0.35 -9.93 9.51
C LYS A 192 0.25 -8.42 9.22
N LEU A 193 -0.93 -7.82 9.38
CA LEU A 193 -1.18 -6.41 9.04
C LEU A 193 -0.38 -5.45 9.93
N LYS A 194 0.45 -4.61 9.30
CA LYS A 194 1.15 -3.49 9.93
C LYS A 194 0.36 -2.21 9.70
N LEU A 195 -0.17 -1.64 10.77
CA LEU A 195 -0.88 -0.37 10.70
C LEU A 195 0.06 0.81 10.95
N PHE A 196 -0.10 1.89 10.20
CA PHE A 196 0.53 3.16 10.55
C PHE A 196 -0.47 4.30 10.49
N ALA A 197 -0.28 5.29 11.37
CA ALA A 197 -1.20 6.41 11.50
C ALA A 197 -0.54 7.75 11.15
N THR A 198 -1.34 8.67 10.64
CA THR A 198 -0.90 10.01 10.26
C THR A 198 -2.02 11.02 10.47
N PRO A 199 -1.76 12.20 11.05
CA PRO A 199 -2.74 13.28 11.12
C PRO A 199 -2.65 14.22 9.92
N TRP A 200 -3.80 14.71 9.44
CA TRP A 200 -3.86 15.80 8.47
C TRP A 200 -3.78 17.16 9.15
N SER A 201 -4.38 17.29 10.33
CA SER A 201 -4.35 18.54 11.08
C SER A 201 -4.46 18.28 12.58
N SER A 202 -4.00 19.26 13.36
CA SER A 202 -4.33 19.34 14.79
C SER A 202 -5.73 19.96 14.98
N PRO A 203 -6.33 19.84 16.17
CA PRO A 203 -7.56 20.56 16.49
C PRO A 203 -7.45 22.05 16.15
N ALA A 204 -8.52 22.62 15.60
CA ALA A 204 -8.51 23.99 15.08
C ALA A 204 -8.06 25.03 16.13
N TRP A 205 -8.36 24.79 17.41
CA TRP A 205 -7.98 25.68 18.52
C TRP A 205 -6.48 25.66 18.85
N MET A 206 -5.72 24.70 18.32
CA MET A 206 -4.26 24.64 18.44
C MET A 206 -3.52 25.37 17.32
N LYS A 207 -4.21 25.74 16.23
CA LYS A 207 -3.61 26.34 15.03
C LYS A 207 -3.67 27.86 15.01
N THR A 208 -2.64 28.48 14.44
CA THR A 208 -2.57 29.95 14.25
C THR A 208 -3.71 30.50 13.40
N SER A 209 -4.24 29.70 12.46
CA SER A 209 -5.40 30.05 11.63
C SER A 209 -6.75 29.88 12.33
N GLY A 210 -6.81 29.17 13.45
CA GLY A 210 -8.07 28.78 14.09
C GLY A 210 -8.93 27.82 13.25
N ARG A 211 -8.36 27.18 12.23
CA ARG A 211 -9.03 26.28 11.26
C ARG A 211 -8.14 25.08 10.92
N MET A 212 -8.74 23.92 10.67
CA MET A 212 -7.99 22.73 10.23
C MET A 212 -7.49 22.88 8.79
N ILE A 213 -8.17 23.69 7.97
CA ILE A 213 -7.79 24.00 6.58
C ILE A 213 -6.98 25.29 6.46
N GLY A 214 -6.32 25.45 5.30
CA GLY A 214 -5.49 26.61 4.97
C GLY A 214 -4.22 26.74 5.80
N ALA A 215 -3.41 27.75 5.45
CA ALA A 215 -2.10 27.95 6.06
C ALA A 215 -2.16 28.10 7.57
N GLY A 216 -1.28 27.41 8.28
CA GLY A 216 -1.18 27.53 9.72
C GLY A 216 -0.32 26.45 10.37
N GLU A 217 0.42 26.86 11.38
CA GLU A 217 1.21 26.02 12.27
C GLU A 217 0.56 25.97 13.66
N LEU A 218 1.14 25.18 14.57
CA LEU A 218 0.74 25.20 15.98
C LEU A 218 1.11 26.53 16.64
N ILE A 219 0.25 27.03 17.53
CA ILE A 219 0.43 28.32 18.19
C ILE A 219 1.67 28.33 19.10
N GLY A 220 2.52 29.35 18.94
CA GLY A 220 3.55 29.72 19.91
C GLY A 220 4.86 28.94 19.78
N ASP A 221 5.60 28.85 20.88
CA ASP A 221 6.91 28.19 20.91
C ASP A 221 6.80 26.68 20.62
N GLN A 222 7.73 26.12 19.83
CA GLN A 222 7.78 24.69 19.46
C GLN A 222 7.94 23.73 20.64
N ASN A 223 8.23 24.24 21.84
CA ASN A 223 8.25 23.50 23.10
C ASN A 223 7.16 23.99 24.08
N GLY A 224 6.29 24.88 23.64
CA GLY A 224 5.19 25.44 24.41
C GLY A 224 4.00 24.48 24.55
N LYS A 225 2.99 24.93 25.28
CA LYS A 225 1.82 24.12 25.66
C LYS A 225 1.07 23.50 24.48
N TYR A 226 0.97 24.18 23.33
CA TYR A 226 0.25 23.66 22.16
C TYR A 226 0.99 22.48 21.52
N TYR A 227 2.30 22.60 21.33
CA TYR A 227 3.13 21.51 20.82
C TYR A 227 3.21 20.34 21.82
N GLN A 228 3.33 20.61 23.13
CA GLN A 228 3.28 19.57 24.16
C GLN A 228 1.95 18.80 24.13
N THR A 229 0.83 19.53 24.03
CA THR A 229 -0.50 18.92 23.93
C THR A 229 -0.64 18.11 22.65
N TRP A 230 -0.10 18.59 21.53
CA TRP A 230 -0.11 17.86 20.27
C TRP A 230 0.65 16.52 20.37
N ALA A 231 1.82 16.48 21.03
CA ALA A 231 2.52 15.22 21.26
C ALA A 231 1.70 14.24 22.13
N GLN A 232 0.97 14.73 23.13
CA GLN A 232 0.08 13.89 23.95
C GLN A 232 -1.16 13.41 23.19
N TYR A 233 -1.63 14.17 22.19
CA TYR A 233 -2.73 13.76 21.31
C TYR A 233 -2.40 12.47 20.54
N PHE A 234 -1.15 12.32 20.07
CA PHE A 234 -0.69 11.06 19.48
C PHE A 234 -0.77 9.90 20.48
N VAL A 235 -0.26 10.09 21.70
CA VAL A 235 -0.30 9.05 22.73
C VAL A 235 -1.74 8.63 23.02
N LYS A 236 -2.65 9.59 23.21
CA LYS A 236 -4.08 9.35 23.42
C LYS A 236 -4.72 8.58 22.26
N PHE A 237 -4.38 8.90 21.01
CA PHE A 237 -4.87 8.18 19.84
C PHE A 237 -4.47 6.70 19.87
N PHE A 238 -3.19 6.40 20.07
CA PHE A 238 -2.72 5.01 20.11
C PHE A 238 -3.26 4.25 21.31
N GLU A 239 -3.37 4.87 22.48
CA GLU A 239 -3.99 4.25 23.65
C GLU A 239 -5.48 3.97 23.42
N ALA A 240 -6.20 4.87 22.74
CA ALA A 240 -7.60 4.67 22.41
C ALA A 240 -7.81 3.51 21.41
N TYR A 241 -6.99 3.42 20.36
CA TYR A 241 -7.04 2.29 19.41
C TYR A 241 -6.56 0.98 20.04
N HIS A 242 -5.55 1.02 20.91
CA HIS A 242 -5.11 -0.15 21.69
C HIS A 242 -6.25 -0.69 22.57
N ALA A 243 -7.04 0.20 23.20
CA ALA A 243 -8.23 -0.20 23.96
C ALA A 243 -9.32 -0.87 23.08
N GLN A 244 -9.28 -0.67 21.76
CA GLN A 244 -10.12 -1.37 20.78
C GLN A 244 -9.49 -2.68 20.29
N GLY A 245 -8.31 -3.07 20.78
CA GLY A 245 -7.55 -4.24 20.35
C GLY A 245 -6.83 -4.04 19.02
N ILE A 246 -6.49 -2.80 18.68
CA ILE A 246 -5.77 -2.44 17.44
C ILE A 246 -4.43 -1.81 17.82
N ASP A 247 -3.35 -2.53 17.54
CA ASP A 247 -1.98 -2.05 17.73
C ASP A 247 -1.41 -1.48 16.43
N PHE A 248 -0.62 -0.43 16.56
CA PHE A 248 0.06 0.21 15.43
C PHE A 248 1.52 -0.23 15.38
N TRP A 249 2.04 -0.27 14.15
CA TRP A 249 3.45 -0.53 13.86
C TRP A 249 4.26 0.77 13.77
N SER A 250 3.67 1.83 13.23
CA SER A 250 4.39 3.08 12.94
C SER A 250 3.46 4.30 12.92
N LEU A 251 4.03 5.49 12.77
CA LEU A 251 3.33 6.74 12.50
C LEU A 251 4.18 7.68 11.64
N THR A 252 3.54 8.69 11.08
CA THR A 252 4.21 9.89 10.57
C THR A 252 3.77 11.11 11.40
N PRO A 253 4.66 12.08 11.68
CA PRO A 253 4.31 13.24 12.51
C PRO A 253 3.26 14.17 11.89
N GLN A 254 3.11 14.15 10.57
CA GLN A 254 2.19 15.02 9.83
C GLN A 254 2.06 14.50 8.39
N ASN A 255 0.84 14.40 7.87
CA ASN A 255 0.60 14.23 6.44
C ASN A 255 0.92 15.52 5.68
N GLU A 256 1.73 15.43 4.63
CA GLU A 256 2.07 16.51 3.71
C GLU A 256 2.34 17.86 4.42
N PRO A 257 3.30 17.90 5.35
CA PRO A 257 3.58 19.06 6.19
C PRO A 257 3.83 20.35 5.40
N THR A 258 4.31 20.25 4.15
CA THR A 258 4.58 21.42 3.31
C THR A 258 3.31 22.13 2.86
N THR A 259 2.19 21.41 2.72
CA THR A 259 0.90 21.97 2.26
C THR A 259 0.34 23.03 3.21
N GLY A 260 0.73 22.98 4.49
CA GLY A 260 0.34 23.95 5.51
C GLY A 260 0.90 25.35 5.29
N ILE A 261 1.76 25.55 4.29
CA ILE A 261 2.23 26.88 3.86
C ILE A 261 1.19 27.61 3.00
N ASP A 262 0.30 26.87 2.32
CA ASP A 262 -0.63 27.44 1.35
C ASP A 262 -1.90 28.00 2.02
N PRO A 263 -2.14 29.32 2.01
CA PRO A 263 -3.33 29.92 2.60
C PRO A 263 -4.63 29.48 1.90
N LEU A 264 -4.55 28.97 0.68
CA LEU A 264 -5.69 28.52 -0.12
C LEU A 264 -5.88 27.01 -0.10
N TRP A 265 -5.09 26.27 0.70
CA TRP A 265 -5.24 24.83 0.84
C TRP A 265 -6.64 24.48 1.33
N LYS A 266 -7.34 23.59 0.60
CA LYS A 266 -8.80 23.44 0.70
C LYS A 266 -9.27 22.38 1.69
N TRP A 267 -8.35 21.60 2.26
CA TRP A 267 -8.64 20.56 3.23
C TRP A 267 -7.65 20.61 4.40
N GLN A 268 -7.79 19.65 5.32
CA GLN A 268 -7.05 19.58 6.56
C GLN A 268 -5.55 19.53 6.28
N THR A 269 -4.81 20.43 6.91
CA THR A 269 -3.34 20.53 6.81
C THR A 269 -2.76 21.13 8.10
N LEU A 270 -1.47 20.95 8.34
CA LEU A 270 -0.73 21.60 9.43
C LEU A 270 0.73 21.77 9.02
N PHE A 271 1.22 23.01 9.07
CA PHE A 271 2.55 23.33 8.61
C PHE A 271 3.63 22.81 9.55
N PHE A 272 4.58 22.09 8.98
CA PHE A 272 5.92 21.87 9.53
C PHE A 272 6.93 22.07 8.42
N ASP A 273 8.01 22.80 8.67
CA ASP A 273 9.24 22.59 7.91
C ASP A 273 10.07 21.45 8.52
N ALA A 274 11.12 21.01 7.83
CA ALA A 274 11.98 19.93 8.32
C ALA A 274 12.64 20.24 9.69
N SER A 275 12.90 21.52 10.01
CA SER A 275 13.48 21.92 11.29
C SER A 275 12.45 21.87 12.42
N MET A 276 11.20 22.24 12.15
CA MET A 276 10.05 22.12 13.04
C MET A 276 9.80 20.64 13.36
N GLU A 277 9.73 19.79 12.34
CA GLU A 277 9.50 18.36 12.53
C GLU A 277 10.64 17.72 13.36
N ARG A 278 11.91 18.01 13.03
CA ARG A 278 13.06 17.60 13.84
C ARG A 278 12.90 17.99 15.31
N ASN A 279 12.55 19.25 15.57
CA ASN A 279 12.43 19.77 16.92
C ASN A 279 11.26 19.15 17.67
N PHE A 280 10.13 18.94 16.99
CA PHE A 280 8.96 18.28 17.55
C PHE A 280 9.27 16.83 17.93
N ILE A 281 9.92 16.07 17.04
CA ILE A 281 10.35 14.70 17.30
C ILE A 281 11.29 14.64 18.51
N LYS A 282 12.39 15.39 18.49
CA LYS A 282 13.43 15.25 19.52
C LYS A 282 13.00 15.74 20.90
N LYS A 283 12.20 16.80 20.97
CA LYS A 283 11.84 17.45 22.25
C LYS A 283 10.56 16.91 22.85
N LEU A 284 9.61 16.47 22.01
CA LEU A 284 8.23 16.25 22.45
C LEU A 284 7.69 14.88 22.02
N LEU A 285 7.55 14.63 20.72
CA LEU A 285 6.87 13.43 20.23
C LEU A 285 7.63 12.14 20.61
N GLY A 286 8.94 12.08 20.33
CA GLY A 286 9.78 10.92 20.68
C GLY A 286 9.73 10.59 22.18
N PRO A 287 10.05 11.54 23.08
CA PRO A 287 9.93 11.34 24.52
C PRO A 287 8.52 10.95 25.00
N ALA A 288 7.47 11.57 24.46
CA ALA A 288 6.09 11.27 24.84
C ALA A 288 5.70 9.82 24.47
N LEU A 289 6.06 9.38 23.27
CA LEU A 289 5.82 8.01 22.81
C LEU A 289 6.61 6.99 23.63
N ALA A 290 7.88 7.29 23.95
CA ALA A 290 8.73 6.41 24.75
C ALA A 290 8.23 6.22 26.20
N ALA A 291 7.48 7.21 26.74
CA ALA A 291 6.97 7.18 28.10
C ALA A 291 5.74 6.28 28.28
N SER A 292 4.92 6.05 27.24
CA SER A 292 3.74 5.18 27.34
C SER A 292 4.09 3.73 26.96
N PRO A 293 3.62 2.73 27.75
CA PRO A 293 3.87 1.32 27.48
C PRO A 293 3.26 0.84 26.16
N VAL A 294 2.22 1.52 25.67
CA VAL A 294 1.54 1.22 24.39
C VAL A 294 2.37 1.71 23.20
N THR A 295 2.96 2.90 23.30
CA THR A 295 3.56 3.59 22.16
C THR A 295 5.08 3.47 22.07
N LYS A 296 5.76 3.02 23.13
CA LYS A 296 7.24 3.01 23.21
C LYS A 296 7.97 2.24 22.10
N ASN A 297 7.27 1.35 21.40
CA ASN A 297 7.81 0.53 20.31
C ASN A 297 7.36 1.01 18.91
N LEU A 298 6.57 2.07 18.84
CA LEU A 298 6.14 2.65 17.56
C LEU A 298 7.34 3.19 16.81
N LYS A 299 7.33 2.97 15.50
CA LYS A 299 8.30 3.58 14.60
C LYS A 299 7.84 4.98 14.18
N ILE A 300 8.79 5.87 13.94
CA ILE A 300 8.52 7.19 13.36
C ILE A 300 9.09 7.25 11.94
N MET A 301 8.22 7.62 11.00
CA MET A 301 8.58 7.88 9.61
C MET A 301 8.46 9.38 9.35
N ILE A 302 9.54 10.02 8.90
CA ILE A 302 9.58 11.47 8.65
C ILE A 302 9.16 11.81 7.22
N ASN A 303 8.95 13.09 6.93
CA ASN A 303 8.50 13.63 5.63
C ASN A 303 7.01 13.39 5.36
N ASP A 304 6.59 12.17 4.98
CA ASP A 304 5.19 11.83 4.59
C ASP A 304 4.60 12.83 3.59
N ASP A 305 5.43 13.17 2.60
CA ASP A 305 5.19 14.20 1.60
C ASP A 305 5.94 13.84 0.30
N GLN A 306 5.88 14.70 -0.70
CA GLN A 306 6.44 14.46 -2.03
C GLN A 306 7.95 14.20 -1.99
N ARG A 307 8.44 13.37 -2.93
CA ARG A 307 9.88 13.04 -3.02
C ARG A 307 10.79 14.22 -3.34
N ILE A 308 10.25 15.33 -3.85
CA ILE A 308 11.00 16.58 -4.11
C ILE A 308 11.64 17.15 -2.84
N ASN A 309 11.11 16.80 -1.67
CA ASN A 309 11.67 17.21 -0.38
C ASN A 309 13.00 16.48 -0.07
N LEU A 310 13.36 15.46 -0.86
CA LEU A 310 14.54 14.63 -0.65
C LEU A 310 15.74 15.12 -1.49
N PRO A 311 16.99 14.96 -0.99
CA PRO A 311 17.37 14.44 0.32
C PRO A 311 17.36 15.51 1.43
N HIS A 312 16.84 16.73 1.15
CA HIS A 312 16.93 17.85 2.09
C HIS A 312 16.24 17.57 3.43
N TRP A 313 15.01 17.05 3.40
CA TRP A 313 14.20 16.78 4.59
C TRP A 313 14.86 15.81 5.57
N PRO A 314 15.26 14.58 5.16
CA PRO A 314 16.00 13.69 6.05
C PRO A 314 17.35 14.27 6.45
N LYS A 315 18.01 15.06 5.59
CA LYS A 315 19.27 15.72 5.97
C LYS A 315 19.12 16.66 7.14
N VAL A 316 18.07 17.47 7.18
CA VAL A 316 17.82 18.40 8.30
C VAL A 316 17.52 17.63 9.59
N ILE A 317 16.70 16.58 9.52
CA ILE A 317 16.25 15.84 10.70
C ILE A 317 17.33 14.88 11.22
N LEU A 318 17.89 14.04 10.35
CA LEU A 318 18.78 12.93 10.72
C LEU A 318 20.21 13.39 11.06
N SER A 319 20.59 14.62 10.70
CA SER A 319 21.87 15.20 11.14
C SER A 319 21.87 15.60 12.63
N ASP A 320 20.70 15.63 13.29
CA ASP A 320 20.59 15.84 14.73
C ASP A 320 20.39 14.50 15.45
N PRO A 321 21.40 14.01 16.21
CA PRO A 321 21.34 12.69 16.84
C PRO A 321 20.21 12.57 17.87
N LEU A 322 19.75 13.68 18.45
CA LEU A 322 18.65 13.67 19.41
C LEU A 322 17.29 13.44 18.73
N ALA A 323 17.16 13.79 17.45
CA ALA A 323 16.00 13.47 16.63
C ALA A 323 16.16 12.07 16.00
N ALA A 324 17.31 11.80 15.38
CA ALA A 324 17.59 10.56 14.66
C ALA A 324 17.35 9.29 15.49
N GLN A 325 17.64 9.31 16.80
CA GLN A 325 17.40 8.16 17.68
C GLN A 325 15.93 7.68 17.74
N TYR A 326 14.97 8.55 17.38
CA TYR A 326 13.54 8.22 17.35
C TYR A 326 13.03 7.88 15.95
N VAL A 327 13.80 8.19 14.89
CA VAL A 327 13.38 8.02 13.50
C VAL A 327 13.80 6.64 13.00
N ASN A 328 12.93 5.98 12.23
CA ASN A 328 13.21 4.65 11.68
C ASN A 328 13.11 4.60 10.15
N GLY A 329 12.37 5.52 9.54
CA GLY A 329 12.18 5.53 8.09
C GLY A 329 11.79 6.89 7.56
N ILE A 330 11.67 6.96 6.24
CA ILE A 330 11.33 8.15 5.48
C ILE A 330 10.12 7.77 4.61
N ALA A 331 9.02 8.49 4.82
CA ALA A 331 7.77 8.32 4.10
C ALA A 331 7.74 9.27 2.89
N LEU A 332 7.22 8.80 1.75
CA LEU A 332 7.11 9.60 0.53
C LEU A 332 5.78 9.39 -0.21
N HIS A 333 5.35 10.45 -0.92
CA HIS A 333 4.18 10.49 -1.80
C HIS A 333 4.60 10.72 -3.26
N TRP A 334 3.71 10.44 -4.22
CA TRP A 334 4.01 10.36 -5.66
C TRP A 334 3.52 11.54 -6.53
N TYR A 335 2.82 12.52 -5.97
CA TYR A 335 1.97 13.44 -6.76
C TYR A 335 2.78 14.45 -7.59
N GLU A 336 4.02 14.71 -7.19
CA GLU A 336 4.97 15.63 -7.84
C GLU A 336 6.13 14.90 -8.53
N ASP A 337 5.95 13.62 -8.84
CA ASP A 337 6.95 12.77 -9.47
C ASP A 337 7.47 13.26 -10.82
N PHE A 338 6.71 14.14 -11.48
CA PHE A 338 7.11 14.78 -12.73
C PHE A 338 8.17 15.88 -12.54
N ILE A 339 8.42 16.32 -11.30
CA ILE A 339 9.41 17.36 -10.97
C ILE A 339 10.79 16.74 -10.79
N ASP A 340 10.91 15.76 -9.88
CA ASP A 340 12.18 15.11 -9.57
C ASP A 340 12.22 13.65 -9.99
N PRO A 341 13.35 13.16 -10.55
CA PRO A 341 13.50 11.77 -10.95
C PRO A 341 13.64 10.82 -9.75
N ALA A 342 13.17 9.58 -9.90
CA ALA A 342 13.25 8.55 -8.86
C ALA A 342 14.67 8.25 -8.33
N CYS A 343 15.74 8.64 -9.04
CA CYS A 343 17.11 8.45 -8.56
C CYS A 343 17.43 9.22 -7.27
N VAL A 344 16.66 10.27 -6.94
CA VAL A 344 16.76 11.00 -5.65
C VAL A 344 16.53 10.07 -4.45
N LEU A 345 15.74 9.00 -4.62
CA LEU A 345 15.50 7.99 -3.60
C LEU A 345 16.78 7.16 -3.35
N SER A 346 17.49 6.79 -4.42
CA SER A 346 18.79 6.11 -4.32
C SER A 346 19.87 7.00 -3.71
N GLU A 347 19.89 8.30 -4.02
CA GLU A 347 20.78 9.28 -3.36
C GLU A 347 20.47 9.36 -1.86
N THR A 348 19.19 9.48 -1.51
CA THR A 348 18.73 9.55 -0.12
C THR A 348 19.12 8.29 0.66
N HIS A 349 18.88 7.10 0.10
CA HIS A 349 19.30 5.84 0.70
C HIS A 349 20.83 5.78 0.86
N SER A 350 21.61 6.26 -0.12
CA SER A 350 23.07 6.26 -0.02
C SER A 350 23.59 7.15 1.12
N LEU A 351 22.87 8.25 1.43
CA LEU A 351 23.18 9.12 2.56
C LEU A 351 22.70 8.55 3.91
N TYR A 352 21.58 7.83 3.91
CA TYR A 352 20.89 7.35 5.11
C TYR A 352 20.50 5.85 4.99
N PRO A 353 21.47 4.92 4.84
CA PRO A 353 21.17 3.53 4.48
C PRO A 353 20.45 2.72 5.57
N ASP A 354 20.56 3.15 6.84
CA ASP A 354 19.95 2.48 7.99
C ASP A 354 18.45 2.83 8.18
N TYR A 355 17.92 3.76 7.39
CA TYR A 355 16.53 4.22 7.45
C TYR A 355 15.76 3.70 6.24
N PHE A 356 14.67 2.98 6.47
CA PHE A 356 13.89 2.43 5.36
C PHE A 356 13.12 3.53 4.63
N LEU A 357 12.93 3.37 3.32
CA LEU A 357 12.04 4.21 2.51
C LEU A 357 10.69 3.48 2.35
N LEU A 358 9.58 4.20 2.55
CA LEU A 358 8.23 3.66 2.35
C LEU A 358 7.39 4.65 1.54
N ALA A 359 6.82 4.22 0.41
CA ALA A 359 5.78 4.99 -0.25
C ALA A 359 4.46 4.81 0.53
N THR A 360 4.05 5.88 1.21
CA THR A 360 2.93 5.88 2.16
C THR A 360 1.60 6.31 1.56
N GLU A 361 1.63 7.00 0.42
CA GLU A 361 0.43 7.41 -0.30
C GLU A 361 0.70 7.58 -1.80
N ALA A 362 -0.20 7.02 -2.60
CA ALA A 362 -0.27 7.25 -4.03
C ALA A 362 -1.69 7.02 -4.55
N CYS A 363 -2.15 7.85 -5.47
CA CYS A 363 -3.45 7.66 -6.13
C CYS A 363 -3.48 8.30 -7.52
N ALA A 364 -4.18 7.69 -8.49
CA ALA A 364 -4.36 8.27 -9.81
C ALA A 364 -5.59 9.18 -9.87
N GLY A 365 -5.66 10.05 -10.87
CA GLY A 365 -6.81 10.95 -11.04
C GLY A 365 -6.82 12.14 -10.07
N TYR A 366 -5.68 12.45 -9.47
CA TYR A 366 -5.47 13.55 -8.54
C TYR A 366 -5.43 14.95 -9.18
N PHE A 367 -5.38 15.03 -10.52
CA PHE A 367 -5.50 16.31 -11.21
C PHE A 367 -6.93 16.87 -11.08
N PRO A 368 -7.10 18.21 -11.01
CA PRO A 368 -8.40 18.83 -10.87
C PRO A 368 -9.42 18.32 -11.91
N ALA A 369 -10.59 17.89 -11.42
CA ALA A 369 -11.70 17.37 -12.21
C ALA A 369 -11.41 16.06 -13.00
N ASP A 370 -10.37 15.29 -12.65
CA ASP A 370 -10.05 14.04 -13.34
C ASP A 370 -10.85 12.84 -12.80
N GLY A 371 -10.93 12.64 -11.47
CA GLY A 371 -11.79 11.64 -10.81
C GLY A 371 -11.62 10.21 -11.32
N PRO A 372 -12.58 9.28 -11.10
CA PRO A 372 -12.49 7.89 -11.61
C PRO A 372 -12.61 7.75 -13.13
N LYS A 373 -11.83 6.83 -13.72
CA LYS A 373 -11.87 6.47 -15.15
C LYS A 373 -11.98 4.96 -15.27
N LEU A 374 -13.22 4.48 -15.31
CA LEU A 374 -13.51 3.04 -15.31
C LEU A 374 -12.83 2.33 -16.49
N GLY A 375 -11.92 1.41 -16.17
CA GLY A 375 -11.20 0.57 -17.13
C GLY A 375 -9.89 1.15 -17.64
N SER A 376 -9.43 2.29 -17.12
CA SER A 376 -8.24 2.98 -17.62
C SER A 376 -6.96 2.13 -17.47
N TRP A 377 -6.40 1.69 -18.60
CA TRP A 377 -5.09 1.05 -18.61
C TRP A 377 -3.96 2.03 -18.30
N SER A 378 -4.05 3.28 -18.77
CA SER A 378 -3.00 4.27 -18.55
C SER A 378 -2.78 4.54 -17.06
N ARG A 379 -3.83 4.52 -16.23
CA ARG A 379 -3.70 4.61 -14.77
C ARG A 379 -3.07 3.37 -14.15
N ALA A 380 -3.41 2.17 -14.66
CA ALA A 380 -2.74 0.93 -14.26
C ALA A 380 -1.23 0.98 -14.58
N GLU A 381 -0.88 1.48 -15.77
CA GLU A 381 0.51 1.63 -16.21
C GLU A 381 1.27 2.65 -15.36
N GLN A 382 0.63 3.75 -14.93
CA GLN A 382 1.20 4.70 -13.96
C GLN A 382 1.60 4.00 -12.65
N TYR A 383 0.71 3.20 -12.07
CA TYR A 383 1.02 2.41 -10.86
C TYR A 383 2.16 1.43 -11.09
N ALA A 384 2.15 0.69 -12.20
CA ALA A 384 3.19 -0.29 -12.51
C ALA A 384 4.57 0.37 -12.67
N ASN A 385 4.63 1.48 -13.41
CA ASN A 385 5.85 2.26 -13.64
C ASN A 385 6.36 2.88 -12.34
N ASP A 386 5.47 3.39 -11.49
CA ASP A 386 5.85 3.94 -10.18
C ASP A 386 6.40 2.87 -9.24
N LEU A 387 5.69 1.75 -9.05
CA LEU A 387 6.15 0.59 -8.28
C LEU A 387 7.54 0.10 -8.71
N ILE A 388 7.78 0.01 -10.03
CA ILE A 388 9.08 -0.39 -10.58
C ILE A 388 10.16 0.66 -10.28
N LYS A 389 9.84 1.95 -10.36
CA LYS A 389 10.80 3.03 -10.08
C LYS A 389 11.12 3.13 -8.60
N ASP A 390 10.13 3.15 -7.73
CA ASP A 390 10.30 3.27 -6.30
C ASP A 390 11.06 2.09 -5.72
N ILE A 391 10.60 0.86 -5.98
CA ILE A 391 11.31 -0.34 -5.53
C ILE A 391 12.67 -0.46 -6.25
N GLY A 392 12.76 0.02 -7.48
CA GLY A 392 13.99 0.20 -8.25
C GLY A 392 14.98 1.18 -7.62
N ASN A 393 14.55 2.01 -6.68
CA ASN A 393 15.35 2.99 -5.96
C ASN A 393 15.18 2.89 -4.43
N TRP A 394 15.29 1.67 -3.90
CA TRP A 394 15.38 1.37 -2.45
C TRP A 394 14.10 1.52 -1.61
N VAL A 395 12.95 1.85 -2.22
CA VAL A 395 11.67 1.82 -1.50
C VAL A 395 11.31 0.38 -1.13
N GLY A 396 11.02 0.17 0.16
CA GLY A 396 10.76 -1.14 0.75
C GLY A 396 9.30 -1.56 0.73
N GLY A 397 8.36 -0.65 0.48
CA GLY A 397 6.94 -0.97 0.41
C GLY A 397 6.14 0.17 -0.20
N TRP A 398 4.89 -0.12 -0.57
CA TRP A 398 4.07 0.82 -1.33
C TRP A 398 2.60 0.72 -0.92
N VAL A 399 1.99 1.86 -0.61
CA VAL A 399 0.66 1.95 -0.03
C VAL A 399 -0.24 2.79 -0.93
N ASP A 400 -1.27 2.15 -1.49
CA ASP A 400 -2.35 2.81 -2.23
C ASP A 400 -3.10 3.77 -1.31
N TRP A 401 -3.76 4.78 -1.87
CA TRP A 401 -4.59 5.68 -1.09
C TRP A 401 -5.92 5.00 -0.73
N ASN A 402 -7.04 5.49 -1.24
CA ASN A 402 -8.33 4.86 -1.01
C ASN A 402 -8.45 3.55 -1.82
N PHE A 403 -8.60 2.40 -1.16
CA PHE A 403 -8.79 1.11 -1.85
C PHE A 403 -10.19 0.92 -2.47
N ILE A 404 -11.13 1.79 -2.10
CA ILE A 404 -12.50 1.80 -2.62
C ILE A 404 -13.10 3.21 -2.57
N LEU A 405 -13.68 3.65 -3.69
CA LEU A 405 -14.43 4.92 -3.81
C LEU A 405 -15.72 4.73 -4.61
N ASP A 406 -16.60 5.73 -4.64
CA ASP A 406 -17.80 5.70 -5.50
C ASP A 406 -17.48 6.11 -6.96
N LEU A 407 -18.51 6.10 -7.82
CA LEU A 407 -18.40 6.51 -9.23
C LEU A 407 -17.92 7.96 -9.43
N GLN A 408 -18.05 8.82 -8.41
CA GLN A 408 -17.60 10.21 -8.44
C GLN A 408 -16.14 10.34 -7.97
N GLY A 409 -15.61 9.36 -7.23
CA GLY A 409 -14.28 9.38 -6.61
C GLY A 409 -14.30 9.93 -5.19
N GLY A 410 -15.41 9.77 -4.48
CA GLY A 410 -15.62 10.29 -3.13
C GLY A 410 -16.25 9.27 -2.16
N PRO A 411 -16.86 9.75 -1.06
CA PRO A 411 -17.06 11.17 -0.71
C PRO A 411 -15.75 11.89 -0.39
N ASN A 412 -15.69 13.20 -0.68
CA ASN A 412 -14.54 14.04 -0.39
C ASN A 412 -15.00 15.47 -0.05
N LEU A 413 -14.65 15.97 1.14
CA LEU A 413 -15.00 17.28 1.70
C LEU A 413 -14.65 18.43 0.75
N ALA A 414 -13.46 18.36 0.14
CA ALA A 414 -12.93 19.42 -0.73
C ALA A 414 -13.31 19.26 -2.20
N LYS A 415 -14.09 18.21 -2.55
CA LYS A 415 -14.35 17.78 -3.93
C LYS A 415 -13.06 17.47 -4.70
N ASN A 416 -12.03 17.03 -3.97
CA ASN A 416 -10.76 16.56 -4.49
C ASN A 416 -10.87 15.09 -4.92
N PHE A 417 -11.75 14.82 -5.88
CA PHE A 417 -12.06 13.44 -6.27
C PHE A 417 -10.90 12.79 -7.03
N VAL A 418 -10.61 11.54 -6.70
CA VAL A 418 -9.53 10.74 -7.31
C VAL A 418 -10.06 9.37 -7.75
N ASP A 419 -9.22 8.58 -8.43
CA ASP A 419 -9.53 7.18 -8.74
C ASP A 419 -9.18 6.25 -7.58
N SER A 420 -9.65 5.01 -7.66
CA SER A 420 -9.34 3.96 -6.71
C SER A 420 -9.14 2.63 -7.43
N THR A 421 -8.55 1.66 -6.74
CA THR A 421 -8.46 0.27 -7.19
C THR A 421 -9.83 -0.41 -7.33
N LEU A 422 -10.82 -0.05 -6.48
CA LEU A 422 -12.23 -0.45 -6.62
C LEU A 422 -13.16 0.76 -6.74
N ILE A 423 -14.14 0.69 -7.63
CA ILE A 423 -15.19 1.70 -7.76
C ILE A 423 -16.57 1.09 -7.49
N VAL A 424 -17.30 1.62 -6.52
CA VAL A 424 -18.61 1.16 -6.09
C VAL A 424 -19.72 1.84 -6.87
N ASN A 425 -20.66 1.02 -7.35
CA ASN A 425 -21.97 1.48 -7.79
C ASN A 425 -23.03 0.94 -6.82
N ALA A 426 -23.27 1.68 -5.74
CA ALA A 426 -24.17 1.28 -4.67
C ALA A 426 -25.61 1.06 -5.15
N THR A 427 -26.08 1.83 -6.14
CA THR A 427 -27.44 1.70 -6.68
C THR A 427 -27.70 0.34 -7.35
N ALA A 428 -26.67 -0.25 -7.95
CA ALA A 428 -26.74 -1.56 -8.57
C ALA A 428 -26.17 -2.68 -7.67
N GLN A 429 -25.75 -2.35 -6.43
CA GLN A 429 -25.15 -3.30 -5.48
C GLN A 429 -23.98 -4.08 -6.10
N GLU A 430 -23.10 -3.33 -6.76
CA GLU A 430 -21.94 -3.86 -7.48
C GLU A 430 -20.71 -2.97 -7.27
N TYR A 431 -19.54 -3.52 -7.54
CA TYR A 431 -18.31 -2.75 -7.67
C TYR A 431 -17.51 -3.22 -8.88
N TYR A 432 -16.61 -2.35 -9.33
CA TYR A 432 -15.74 -2.58 -10.46
C TYR A 432 -14.30 -2.65 -9.96
N LYS A 433 -13.62 -3.77 -10.22
CA LYS A 433 -12.16 -3.81 -10.10
C LYS A 433 -11.55 -3.11 -11.29
N GLN A 434 -10.79 -2.07 -11.00
CA GLN A 434 -10.06 -1.31 -12.00
C GLN A 434 -8.83 -2.12 -12.46
N PRO A 435 -8.28 -1.86 -13.66
CA PRO A 435 -7.00 -2.44 -14.08
C PRO A 435 -5.87 -2.26 -13.04
N ILE A 436 -5.92 -1.16 -12.28
CA ILE A 436 -5.02 -0.85 -11.16
C ILE A 436 -4.97 -1.99 -10.14
N TRP A 437 -6.12 -2.58 -9.76
CA TRP A 437 -6.18 -3.69 -8.80
C TRP A 437 -5.35 -4.89 -9.26
N HIS A 438 -5.41 -5.21 -10.56
CA HIS A 438 -4.66 -6.32 -11.13
C HIS A 438 -3.17 -5.99 -11.32
N VAL A 439 -2.81 -4.71 -11.50
CA VAL A 439 -1.41 -4.27 -11.43
C VAL A 439 -0.89 -4.45 -10.02
N MET A 440 -1.62 -4.01 -8.99
CA MET A 440 -1.22 -4.24 -7.59
C MET A 440 -1.07 -5.73 -7.27
N ALA A 441 -1.92 -6.58 -7.83
CA ALA A 441 -1.83 -8.04 -7.71
C ALA A 441 -0.53 -8.63 -8.27
N GLN A 442 -0.02 -8.11 -9.39
CA GLN A 442 1.22 -8.58 -10.00
C GLN A 442 2.44 -8.41 -9.09
N PHE A 443 2.39 -7.49 -8.12
CA PHE A 443 3.43 -7.29 -7.11
C PHE A 443 3.06 -7.96 -5.79
N SER A 444 1.98 -7.50 -5.14
CA SER A 444 1.61 -7.88 -3.77
C SER A 444 1.31 -9.38 -3.57
N LYS A 445 0.74 -10.06 -4.57
CA LYS A 445 0.43 -11.49 -4.48
C LYS A 445 1.70 -12.35 -4.39
N PHE A 446 2.76 -11.96 -5.10
CA PHE A 446 3.92 -12.81 -5.36
C PHE A 446 5.21 -12.32 -4.70
N ILE A 447 5.23 -11.07 -4.24
CA ILE A 447 6.34 -10.46 -3.52
C ILE A 447 5.84 -10.22 -2.09
N LYS A 448 6.11 -11.17 -1.19
CA LYS A 448 5.63 -11.14 0.19
C LYS A 448 6.63 -10.41 1.10
N PRO A 449 6.20 -9.96 2.30
CA PRO A 449 7.13 -9.42 3.28
C PRO A 449 8.31 -10.36 3.53
N GLY A 450 9.53 -9.83 3.45
CA GLY A 450 10.77 -10.61 3.55
C GLY A 450 11.39 -11.01 2.21
N SER A 451 10.67 -10.87 1.09
CA SER A 451 11.27 -10.97 -0.24
C SER A 451 12.39 -9.95 -0.40
N THR A 452 13.49 -10.31 -1.05
CA THR A 452 14.65 -9.43 -1.25
C THR A 452 14.74 -9.05 -2.72
N ARG A 453 14.84 -7.75 -3.02
CA ARG A 453 15.12 -7.30 -4.39
C ARG A 453 16.53 -7.74 -4.79
N ILE A 454 16.66 -8.33 -5.98
CA ILE A 454 17.92 -8.85 -6.50
C ILE A 454 18.30 -8.22 -7.85
N GLY A 455 19.56 -8.42 -8.27
CA GLY A 455 20.11 -7.87 -9.51
C GLY A 455 19.27 -8.24 -10.72
N THR A 456 18.86 -7.23 -11.49
CA THR A 456 18.12 -7.38 -12.76
C THR A 456 18.83 -6.56 -13.82
N THR A 457 19.29 -7.20 -14.88
CA THR A 457 19.92 -6.53 -16.02
C THR A 457 19.13 -6.86 -17.29
N ILE A 458 18.64 -5.83 -17.98
CA ILE A 458 17.94 -5.98 -19.26
C ILE A 458 18.85 -5.44 -20.36
N ILE A 459 19.35 -6.32 -21.24
CA ILE A 459 20.19 -5.93 -22.38
C ILE A 459 19.41 -5.98 -23.69
N GLU A 460 19.92 -5.25 -24.69
CA GLU A 460 19.21 -5.04 -25.97
C GLU A 460 17.76 -4.59 -25.72
N LYS A 461 17.62 -3.74 -24.69
CA LYS A 461 16.37 -3.26 -24.13
C LYS A 461 15.76 -2.20 -25.05
N SER A 462 14.49 -2.39 -25.41
CA SER A 462 13.66 -1.26 -25.82
C SER A 462 13.45 -0.34 -24.63
N VAL A 463 13.48 0.98 -24.84
CA VAL A 463 13.24 1.98 -23.78
C VAL A 463 11.92 1.75 -23.03
N ASP A 464 10.97 1.04 -23.64
CA ASP A 464 9.63 0.78 -23.11
C ASP A 464 9.50 -0.48 -22.24
N VAL A 465 10.54 -1.32 -22.14
CA VAL A 465 10.51 -2.55 -21.31
C VAL A 465 11.29 -2.37 -20.03
N GLU A 466 10.65 -2.49 -18.87
CA GLU A 466 11.30 -2.34 -17.56
C GLU A 466 10.80 -3.37 -16.57
N GLY A 467 11.54 -3.56 -15.48
CA GLY A 467 11.19 -4.58 -14.51
C GLY A 467 12.21 -4.80 -13.42
N LEU A 468 11.83 -5.65 -12.48
CA LEU A 468 12.59 -5.97 -11.27
C LEU A 468 12.46 -7.46 -10.97
N SER A 469 13.44 -7.98 -10.23
CA SER A 469 13.48 -9.37 -9.79
C SER A 469 13.65 -9.46 -8.29
N PHE A 470 13.08 -10.51 -7.71
CA PHE A 470 12.99 -10.73 -6.27
C PHE A 470 13.29 -12.18 -5.94
N SER A 471 14.04 -12.40 -4.86
CA SER A 471 14.15 -13.71 -4.22
C SER A 471 13.16 -13.77 -3.06
N ASN A 472 12.29 -14.78 -3.06
CA ASN A 472 11.27 -14.98 -2.05
C ASN A 472 11.73 -15.99 -0.99
N SER A 473 11.17 -15.88 0.22
CA SER A 473 11.50 -16.74 1.35
C SER A 473 11.10 -18.21 1.16
N ASP A 474 10.21 -18.51 0.21
CA ASP A 474 9.78 -19.88 -0.15
C ASP A 474 10.68 -20.54 -1.21
N GLY A 475 11.79 -19.88 -1.55
CA GLY A 475 12.78 -20.32 -2.54
C GLY A 475 12.39 -20.03 -3.99
N THR A 476 11.28 -19.33 -4.25
CA THR A 476 10.94 -18.87 -5.60
C THR A 476 11.71 -17.61 -5.98
N THR A 477 11.95 -17.44 -7.28
CA THR A 477 12.34 -16.17 -7.88
C THR A 477 11.14 -15.59 -8.62
N THR A 478 10.84 -14.31 -8.36
CA THR A 478 9.78 -13.55 -9.03
C THR A 478 10.38 -12.46 -9.89
N VAL A 479 9.92 -12.32 -11.13
CA VAL A 479 10.36 -11.31 -12.09
C VAL A 479 9.13 -10.59 -12.60
N VAL A 480 9.09 -9.27 -12.45
CA VAL A 480 7.99 -8.44 -12.97
C VAL A 480 8.52 -7.64 -14.14
N LEU A 481 7.85 -7.72 -15.30
CA LEU A 481 8.22 -6.99 -16.52
C LEU A 481 7.01 -6.23 -17.06
N LEU A 482 7.19 -4.93 -17.25
CA LEU A 482 6.23 -4.01 -17.86
C LEU A 482 6.66 -3.70 -19.30
N ASN A 483 5.75 -3.86 -20.25
CA ASN A 483 5.86 -3.32 -21.60
C ASN A 483 4.92 -2.12 -21.75
N LYS A 484 5.51 -0.91 -21.83
CA LYS A 484 4.79 0.36 -22.03
C LYS A 484 4.53 0.69 -23.50
N ASN A 485 5.11 -0.06 -24.43
CA ASN A 485 4.91 0.21 -25.85
C ASN A 485 3.46 -0.11 -26.23
N GLU A 486 2.83 0.80 -26.97
CA GLU A 486 1.42 0.66 -27.33
C GLU A 486 1.16 -0.30 -28.49
N VAL A 487 2.19 -0.60 -29.29
CA VAL A 487 2.07 -1.33 -30.56
C VAL A 487 2.93 -2.57 -30.61
N LEU A 488 4.17 -2.47 -30.14
CA LEU A 488 5.18 -3.51 -30.26
C LEU A 488 5.08 -4.50 -29.10
N GLU A 489 5.06 -5.77 -29.46
CA GLU A 489 5.39 -6.86 -28.54
C GLU A 489 6.90 -7.08 -28.52
N PHE A 490 7.40 -7.63 -27.43
CA PHE A 490 8.81 -7.96 -27.29
C PHE A 490 8.98 -9.43 -26.95
N GLU A 491 9.78 -10.13 -27.75
CA GLU A 491 10.32 -11.43 -27.38
C GLU A 491 11.43 -11.22 -26.34
N VAL A 492 11.27 -11.85 -25.19
CA VAL A 492 12.15 -11.71 -24.04
C VAL A 492 12.65 -13.09 -23.62
N ALA A 493 13.96 -13.19 -23.37
CA ALA A 493 14.58 -14.34 -22.73
C ALA A 493 14.93 -13.99 -21.28
N VAL A 494 14.36 -14.72 -20.33
CA VAL A 494 14.67 -14.56 -18.90
C VAL A 494 15.55 -15.71 -18.44
N SER A 495 16.70 -15.40 -17.84
CA SER A 495 17.60 -16.42 -17.29
C SER A 495 18.32 -15.95 -16.03
N ASP A 496 18.67 -16.92 -15.19
CA ASP A 496 19.49 -16.71 -14.01
C ASP A 496 20.97 -16.88 -14.36
N VAL A 497 21.83 -15.97 -13.91
CA VAL A 497 23.28 -16.06 -14.15
C VAL A 497 23.90 -17.32 -13.53
N SER A 498 23.28 -17.87 -12.48
CA SER A 498 23.69 -19.13 -11.86
C SER A 498 23.28 -20.37 -12.65
N SER A 499 22.29 -20.24 -13.55
CA SER A 499 21.72 -21.34 -14.34
C SER A 499 21.54 -20.90 -15.82
N PRO A 500 22.62 -20.60 -16.55
CA PRO A 500 22.55 -19.99 -17.88
C PRO A 500 21.89 -20.88 -18.96
N ASN A 501 21.77 -22.18 -18.70
CA ASN A 501 21.10 -23.14 -19.59
C ASN A 501 19.59 -23.29 -19.32
N VAL A 502 19.04 -22.54 -18.36
CA VAL A 502 17.61 -22.49 -18.05
C VAL A 502 17.10 -21.12 -18.49
N ILE A 503 16.46 -21.09 -19.66
CA ILE A 503 15.95 -19.86 -20.28
C ILE A 503 14.44 -19.95 -20.41
N TYR A 504 13.72 -18.94 -19.94
CA TYR A 504 12.28 -18.81 -20.14
C TYR A 504 12.01 -17.77 -21.23
N ASP A 505 11.57 -18.25 -22.40
CA ASP A 505 11.22 -17.42 -23.55
C ASP A 505 9.74 -17.06 -23.51
N LEU A 506 9.45 -15.76 -23.53
CA LEU A 506 8.08 -15.26 -23.57
C LEU A 506 7.94 -14.02 -24.47
N THR A 507 6.74 -13.84 -25.00
CA THR A 507 6.36 -12.62 -25.71
C THR A 507 5.55 -11.72 -24.79
N ILE A 508 6.08 -10.54 -24.46
CA ILE A 508 5.39 -9.54 -23.66
C ILE A 508 4.60 -8.63 -24.60
N GLN A 509 3.27 -8.74 -24.49
CA GLN A 509 2.34 -8.01 -25.35
C GLN A 509 2.42 -6.49 -25.13
N PRO A 510 1.99 -5.66 -26.10
CA PRO A 510 1.93 -4.20 -25.94
C PRO A 510 1.02 -3.84 -24.76
N ASN A 511 1.37 -2.78 -24.03
CA ASN A 511 0.63 -2.31 -22.85
C ASN A 511 0.23 -3.48 -21.92
N SER A 512 1.23 -4.21 -21.44
CA SER A 512 1.02 -5.36 -20.55
C SER A 512 2.08 -5.45 -19.45
N LEU A 513 1.66 -6.05 -18.34
CA LEU A 513 2.47 -6.36 -17.18
C LEU A 513 2.45 -7.87 -16.98
N VAL A 514 3.62 -8.49 -16.90
CA VAL A 514 3.78 -9.92 -16.66
C VAL A 514 4.60 -10.16 -15.40
N THR A 515 4.18 -11.15 -14.61
CA THR A 515 4.94 -11.65 -13.47
C THR A 515 5.28 -13.11 -13.70
N ILE A 516 6.58 -13.42 -13.69
CA ILE A 516 7.16 -14.73 -13.97
C ILE A 516 7.71 -15.28 -12.66
N ILE A 517 7.34 -16.49 -12.30
CA ILE A 517 7.70 -17.12 -11.03
C ILE A 517 8.24 -18.50 -11.30
N TYR A 518 9.45 -18.79 -10.80
CA TYR A 518 10.11 -20.08 -11.00
C TYR A 518 10.92 -20.48 -9.76
N LYS A 519 11.38 -21.74 -9.74
CA LYS A 519 12.37 -22.24 -8.76
C LYS A 519 13.60 -22.74 -9.52
N ASN A 520 14.78 -22.35 -9.06
CA ASN A 520 16.06 -22.90 -9.54
C ASN A 520 16.32 -24.28 -8.95
#